data_AF-A0A0F8VS62-F1
#
_entry.id   AF-A0A0F8VS62-F1
#
_cell.length_a   1.000
_cell.length_b   1.000
_cell.length_c   1.000
_cell.angle_alpha   90.00
_cell.angle_beta   90.00
_cell.angle_gamma   90.00
#
_symmetry.space_group_name_H-M   'P 1'
#
loop_
_entity.id
_entity.type
_entity.pdbx_description
1 polymer ?
#
loop_
_entity_poly.entity_id
_entity_poly.type
_entity_poly.pdbx_seq_one_letter_code
_entity_poly.pdbx_strand_id
1 'polypeptide(L)' 'MREIALTQGQTAIVDDQDYDWLSQWRWYAVRSRETWYAGHTFGRRPNRCMQTMHQLIIDATLPETADHKDGNGLNNTRA' A
#
# COMPACT_ATOMS: atom_id res chain seq x y z
N MET A 1 -11.33 -11.14 0.90
CA MET A 1 -10.48 -10.12 0.26
C MET A 1 -11.37 -8.98 -0.17
N ARG A 2 -10.89 -7.74 -0.06
CA ARG A 2 -11.58 -6.53 -0.51
C ARG A 2 -10.70 -5.65 -1.36
N GLU A 3 -11.34 -4.73 -2.06
CA GLU A 3 -10.69 -3.80 -2.99
C GLU A 3 -10.75 -2.37 -2.47
N ILE A 4 -9.61 -1.67 -2.55
CA ILE A 4 -9.49 -0.23 -2.30
C ILE A 4 -9.14 0.45 -3.61
N ALA A 5 -10.04 1.31 -4.10
CA ALA A 5 -9.82 2.07 -5.31
C ALA A 5 -8.68 3.08 -5.13
N LEU A 6 -7.79 3.16 -6.11
CA LEU A 6 -6.67 4.08 -6.15
C LEU A 6 -6.84 5.09 -7.30
N THR A 7 -5.90 6.02 -7.39
CA THR A 7 -5.78 6.90 -8.56
C THR A 7 -5.33 6.11 -9.80
N GLN A 8 -5.48 6.72 -10.98
CA GLN A 8 -5.01 6.17 -12.27
C GLN A 8 -5.68 4.84 -12.68
N GLY A 9 -6.90 4.58 -12.18
CA GLY A 9 -7.66 3.38 -12.52
C GLY A 9 -7.15 2.10 -11.88
N GLN A 10 -6.21 2.21 -10.93
CA GLN A 10 -5.65 1.07 -10.21
C GLN A 10 -6.50 0.74 -8.98
N THR A 11 -6.38 -0.50 -8.51
CA THR A 11 -7.08 -1.00 -7.32
C THR A 11 -6.13 -1.86 -6.50
N ALA A 12 -6.08 -1.63 -5.19
CA ALA A 12 -5.36 -2.50 -4.26
C ALA A 12 -6.28 -3.61 -3.72
N ILE A 13 -5.75 -4.81 -3.58
CA ILE A 13 -6.43 -5.97 -3.00
C ILE A 13 -5.87 -6.18 -1.59
N VAL A 14 -6.75 -6.31 -0.59
CA VAL A 14 -6.38 -6.48 0.82
C VAL A 14 -7.19 -7.59 1.47
N ASP A 15 -6.73 -8.11 2.61
CA ASP A 15 -7.51 -9.03 3.42
C ASP A 15 -8.70 -8.33 4.08
N ASP A 16 -9.79 -9.07 4.32
CA ASP A 16 -11.02 -8.52 4.90
C ASP A 16 -10.78 -7.93 6.30
N GLN A 17 -9.85 -8.53 7.06
CA GLN A 17 -9.49 -8.11 8.42
C GLN A 17 -8.74 -6.76 8.45
N ASP A 18 -8.02 -6.41 7.38
CA ASP A 18 -7.23 -5.18 7.30
C ASP A 18 -7.99 -4.08 6.56
N TYR A 19 -9.07 -4.40 5.84
CA TYR A 19 -9.79 -3.45 5.01
C TYR A 19 -10.32 -2.24 5.79
N ASP A 20 -11.00 -2.46 6.91
CA ASP A 20 -11.60 -1.36 7.67
C ASP A 20 -10.51 -0.43 8.24
N TRP A 21 -9.37 -0.99 8.65
CA TRP A 21 -8.22 -0.23 9.11
C TRP A 21 -7.53 0.52 7.97
N LEU A 22 -7.33 -0.11 6.81
CA LEU A 22 -6.67 0.52 5.66
C LEU A 22 -7.55 1.56 4.97
N SER A 23 -8.86 1.40 5.00
CA SER A 23 -9.80 2.31 4.34
C SER A 23 -9.93 3.68 5.01
N GLN A 24 -9.29 3.89 6.16
CA GLN A 24 -9.27 5.20 6.83
C GLN A 24 -8.37 6.23 6.11
N TRP A 25 -7.45 5.78 5.25
CA TRP A 25 -6.52 6.65 4.54
C TRP A 25 -6.90 6.85 3.07
N ARG A 26 -6.47 7.98 2.52
CA ARG A 26 -6.56 8.25 1.08
C ARG A 26 -5.34 7.67 0.37
N TRP A 27 -5.58 6.59 -0.36
CA TRP A 27 -4.58 5.90 -1.15
C TRP A 27 -4.49 6.44 -2.57
N TYR A 28 -3.30 6.37 -3.15
CA TYR A 28 -3.04 6.68 -4.55
C TYR A 28 -2.06 5.67 -5.15
N ALA A 29 -2.16 5.48 -6.47
CA ALA A 29 -1.25 4.61 -7.19
C ALA A 29 0.12 5.28 -7.33
N VAL A 30 1.16 4.55 -6.92
CA VAL A 30 2.57 4.94 -7.07
C VAL A 30 3.23 3.95 -8.00
N ARG A 31 3.85 4.46 -9.06
CA ARG A 31 4.66 3.62 -9.95
C ARG A 31 6.09 3.60 -9.46
N SER A 32 6.64 2.41 -9.23
CA SER A 32 8.07 2.21 -9.02
C SER A 32 8.57 1.21 -10.05
N ARG A 33 9.43 1.66 -10.98
CA ARG A 33 9.86 0.90 -12.15
C ARG A 33 8.65 0.37 -12.95
N GLU A 34 8.45 -0.94 -12.94
CA GLU A 34 7.38 -1.65 -13.64
C GLU A 34 6.20 -2.04 -12.73
N THR A 35 6.34 -1.81 -11.42
CA THR A 35 5.36 -2.24 -10.41
C THR A 35 4.56 -1.06 -9.87
N TRP A 36 3.28 -1.29 -9.63
CA TRP A 36 2.40 -0.35 -8.97
C TRP A 36 2.24 -0.68 -7.50
N TYR A 37 2.23 0.36 -6.66
CA TYR A 37 2.03 0.26 -5.22
C TYR A 37 0.91 1.19 -4.78
N ALA A 38 0.21 0.81 -3.71
CA ALA A 38 -0.70 1.71 -3.01
C ALA A 38 0.10 2.56 -2.01
N GLY A 39 0.21 3.86 -2.28
CA GLY A 39 0.89 4.82 -1.40
C GLY A 39 -0.10 5.77 -0.73
N HIS A 40 0.24 6.23 0.47
CA HIS A 40 -0.39 7.36 1.13
C HIS A 40 0.68 8.35 1.62
N THR A 41 0.31 9.63 1.75
CA THR A 41 1.20 10.64 2.33
C THR A 41 0.62 11.17 3.62
N PHE A 42 1.50 11.38 4.59
CA PHE A 42 1.15 11.95 5.89
C PHE A 42 2.14 13.05 6.28
N GLY A 43 1.75 13.86 7.27
CA GLY A 43 2.50 15.03 7.69
C GLY A 43 2.24 16.27 6.82
N ARG A 44 2.89 17.38 7.19
CA ARG A 44 2.81 18.66 6.48
C ARG A 44 4.20 19.04 5.99
N ARG A 45 4.27 19.84 4.92
CA ARG A 45 5.56 20.37 4.45
C ARG A 45 6.26 21.16 5.58
N PRO A 46 7.60 21.07 5.69
CA PRO A 46 8.52 20.31 4.84
C PRO A 46 8.60 18.81 5.16
N ASN A 47 8.08 18.38 6.32
CA ASN A 47 8.18 17.03 6.87
C ASN A 47 7.10 16.07 6.34
N ARG A 48 6.81 16.12 5.04
CA ARG A 48 5.85 15.19 4.43
C ARG A 48 6.53 13.86 4.15
N CYS A 49 5.93 12.78 4.63
CA CYS A 49 6.42 11.42 4.42
C CYS A 49 5.43 10.63 3.54
N MET A 50 5.94 9.63 2.81
CA MET A 50 5.16 8.67 2.04
C MET A 50 5.31 7.29 2.68
N GLN A 51 4.22 6.53 2.74
CA GLN A 51 4.21 5.15 3.21
C GLN A 51 3.32 4.31 2.31
N THR A 52 3.73 3.08 2.01
CA THR A 52 2.94 2.15 1.20
C THR A 52 2.04 1.27 2.07
N MET A 53 0.96 0.76 1.47
CA MET A 53 0.03 -0.17 2.12
C MET A 53 0.74 -1.44 2.59
N HIS A 54 1.63 -1.96 1.74
CA HIS A 54 2.48 -3.09 2.04
C HIS A 54 3.31 -2.90 3.32
N GLN A 55 3.92 -1.73 3.49
CA GLN A 55 4.69 -1.39 4.70
C GLN A 55 3.83 -1.35 5.97
N LEU A 56 2.56 -0.94 5.84
CA LEU A 56 1.62 -0.94 6.97
C LEU A 56 1.22 -2.35 7.39
N ILE A 57 1.05 -3.28 6.43
CA ILE A 57 0.60 -4.64 6.71
C ILE A 57 1.71 -5.51 7.29
N ILE A 58 2.94 -5.34 6.83
CA ILE A 58 4.10 -6.16 7.22
C ILE A 58 4.68 -5.76 8.59
N ASP A 59 4.25 -4.63 9.15
CA ASP A 59 4.86 -3.99 10.31
C ASP A 59 6.34 -3.62 10.04
N ALA A 60 6.69 -2.35 10.23
CA ALA A 60 7.93 -1.74 9.71
C ALA A 60 9.24 -2.27 10.33
N THR A 61 9.18 -3.35 11.11
CA THR A 61 10.31 -4.04 11.74
C THR A 61 11.06 -4.99 10.82
N LEU A 62 10.54 -5.30 9.63
CA LEU A 62 11.25 -6.11 8.63
C LEU A 62 11.88 -5.22 7.53
N PRO A 63 13.08 -5.58 7.05
CA PRO A 63 13.94 -4.67 6.30
C PRO A 63 13.32 -4.26 4.96
N GLU A 64 13.92 -3.23 4.36
CA GLU A 64 13.67 -2.60 3.06
C GLU A 64 13.52 -3.56 1.84
N THR A 65 13.56 -4.87 2.07
CA THR A 65 13.54 -5.97 1.08
C THR A 65 12.32 -6.89 1.18
N ALA A 66 11.36 -6.63 2.08
CA ALA A 66 10.08 -7.32 2.02
C ALA A 66 9.33 -6.83 0.77
N ASP A 67 9.42 -7.57 -0.33
CA ASP A 67 8.70 -7.31 -1.58
C ASP A 67 7.56 -8.32 -1.76
N HIS A 68 6.63 -8.02 -2.65
CA HIS A 68 5.48 -8.86 -2.93
C HIS A 68 5.93 -10.17 -3.58
N LYS A 69 5.57 -11.31 -2.95
CA LYS A 69 5.94 -12.65 -3.44
C LYS A 69 5.44 -12.94 -4.87
N ASP A 70 4.34 -12.32 -5.26
CA ASP A 70 3.69 -12.48 -6.56
C ASP A 70 4.14 -11.44 -7.61
N GLY A 71 5.01 -10.49 -7.22
CA GLY A 71 5.44 -9.38 -8.05
C GLY A 71 4.37 -8.31 -8.30
N ASN A 72 3.20 -8.40 -7.66
CA ASN A 72 2.11 -7.44 -7.78
C ASN A 72 2.03 -6.53 -6.55
N GLY A 73 2.59 -5.32 -6.64
CA GLY A 73 2.58 -4.36 -5.55
C GLY A 73 1.20 -3.81 -5.11
N LEU A 74 0.14 -4.19 -5.83
CA LEU A 74 -1.24 -3.89 -5.46
C LEU A 74 -1.91 -5.03 -4.71
N ASN A 75 -1.31 -6.24 -4.70
CA ASN A 75 -1.76 -7.33 -3.85
C ASN A 75 -1.13 -7.20 -2.46
N ASN A 76 -1.94 -6.76 -1.51
CA ASN A 76 -1.58 -6.46 -0.14
C ASN A 76 -2.30 -7.43 0.81
N THR A 77 -2.33 -8.72 0.46
CA THR A 77 -2.86 -9.81 1.30
C THR A 77 -1.72 -10.52 2.04
N ARG A 78 -1.97 -11.08 3.23
CA ARG A 78 -0.98 -11.68 4.12
C ARG A 78 -0.53 -13.11 3.73
N ALA A 79 -0.87 -13.60 2.55
CA ALA A 79 -0.60 -14.99 2.11
C ALA A 79 0.88 -15.28 1.79
#